data_AF-A0A396ZGT7-F1
#
_entry.id   AF-A0A396ZGT7-F1
#
_cell.length_a   1.000
_cell.length_b   1.000
_cell.length_c   1.000
_cell.angle_alpha   90.00
_cell.angle_beta   90.00
_cell.angle_gamma   90.00
#
_symmetry.space_group_name_H-M   'P 1'
#
loop_
_entity.id
_entity.type
_entity.pdbx_description
1 polymer ?
#
loop_
_entity_poly.entity_id
_entity_poly.type
_entity_poly.pdbx_seq_one_letter_code
_entity_poly.pdbx_strand_id
1 'polypeptide(L)'
;MESSEKNIAPVPDNEAERIKALKEYQILDTGPEAKFDSLIQIAAFICNSSISLISLIDTDRQWFKAKIGLEDKETPRNISFCQYAILHEDLFEVEDALEDDRFKNNPLVLGPPFIRFYAGAPLKTPEGYIIGTLCVIDQKPKKLDAKQKSILQVLADQVIANLELIKKNRELIRLSEKEEELQNSKSQFFANMSHEIRTPVHGILGVTDLLAETKLLTEQEDYVQTIRKSGRLLLNLLNDILDFSKLESGRMTFENIAFDLMDLLREVFSLFEMDARVKNLEFKLESGKIESLIVVTDPNRLKQILVNLLSNAFKFTEKGSVIVELSTKPIASKQVEIQIRVKDTGIGIPEPKLRELFQAYTQADTSVSRKYGGTGLGLAISKNLGNLMNLKLTATSVMNRGSVFEVFGLLPVAEKSELLIEPKKSIFHLNDNLSPNLKILVAEDNEINQMLIRRVLEKLGYTPKIVSNGIEALHHIETYGADVLFLDIQMPELSGIDTAKILTQHTNQSKRPYIIAITANANQSDRDACLAAGMDQYISKPFHKEEIAILLNNYILSLDKNHS
;
A
#
# COMPACT_ATOMS: atom_id res chain seq x y z
N MET A 1 -35.00 -60.38 -16.20
CA MET A 1 -34.16 -59.18 -16.37
C MET A 1 -35.00 -57.96 -16.77
N GLU A 2 -36.30 -57.92 -16.41
CA GLU A 2 -37.26 -56.84 -16.78
C GLU A 2 -37.89 -56.14 -15.56
N SER A 3 -37.41 -56.38 -14.34
CA SER A 3 -38.00 -55.82 -13.11
C SER A 3 -37.20 -54.68 -12.47
N SER A 4 -36.06 -54.28 -13.04
CA SER A 4 -35.17 -53.27 -12.43
C SER A 4 -35.41 -51.83 -12.89
N GLU A 5 -36.21 -51.60 -13.94
CA GLU A 5 -36.50 -50.24 -14.44
C GLU A 5 -37.70 -49.56 -13.74
N LYS A 6 -38.48 -50.27 -12.93
CA LYS A 6 -39.72 -49.72 -12.35
C LYS A 6 -39.55 -48.76 -11.15
N ASN A 7 -38.33 -48.61 -10.61
CA ASN A 7 -38.09 -47.90 -9.34
C ASN A 7 -37.10 -46.72 -9.45
N ILE A 8 -36.95 -46.14 -10.64
CA ILE A 8 -36.14 -44.93 -10.87
C ILE A 8 -37.10 -43.74 -10.96
N ALA A 9 -36.85 -42.68 -10.20
CA ALA A 9 -37.65 -41.46 -10.26
C ALA A 9 -37.48 -40.75 -11.62
N PRO A 10 -38.51 -40.04 -12.12
CA PRO A 10 -38.33 -39.21 -13.30
C PRO A 10 -37.29 -38.12 -13.03
N VAL A 11 -36.51 -37.80 -14.06
CA VAL A 11 -35.53 -36.71 -14.00
C VAL A 11 -36.30 -35.38 -14.00
N PRO A 12 -35.95 -34.40 -13.13
CA PRO A 12 -36.55 -33.07 -13.17
C PRO A 12 -36.42 -32.40 -14.54
N ASP A 13 -37.44 -31.64 -14.97
CA ASP A 13 -37.43 -30.92 -16.26
C ASP A 13 -36.29 -29.89 -16.36
N ASN A 14 -35.81 -29.38 -15.22
CA ASN A 14 -34.73 -28.40 -15.09
C ASN A 14 -33.40 -29.00 -14.60
N GLU A 15 -33.16 -30.29 -14.86
CA GLU A 15 -32.01 -31.02 -14.32
C GLU A 15 -30.66 -30.40 -14.70
N ALA A 16 -30.50 -29.89 -15.93
CA ALA A 16 -29.26 -29.30 -16.38
C ALA A 16 -28.91 -28.03 -15.59
N GLU A 17 -29.90 -27.16 -15.37
CA GLU A 17 -29.77 -25.93 -14.59
C GLU A 17 -29.57 -26.23 -13.10
N ARG A 18 -30.28 -27.24 -12.56
CA ARG A 18 -30.14 -27.70 -11.17
C ARG A 18 -28.72 -28.21 -10.89
N ILE A 19 -28.17 -29.04 -11.77
CA ILE A 19 -26.79 -29.54 -11.66
C ILE A 19 -25.79 -28.40 -11.77
N LYS A 20 -26.04 -27.43 -12.66
CA LYS A 20 -25.20 -26.23 -12.76
C LYS A 20 -25.23 -25.43 -11.45
N ALA A 21 -26.41 -25.17 -10.89
CA ALA A 21 -26.57 -24.47 -9.62
C ALA A 21 -25.85 -25.20 -8.47
N LEU A 22 -25.96 -26.52 -8.38
CA LEU A 22 -25.22 -27.33 -7.40
C LEU A 22 -23.69 -27.17 -7.55
N LYS A 23 -23.18 -27.23 -8.79
CA LYS A 23 -21.74 -27.11 -9.08
C LYS A 23 -21.20 -25.71 -8.76
N GLU A 24 -22.01 -24.65 -8.87
CA GLU A 24 -21.60 -23.28 -8.50
C GLU A 24 -21.20 -23.15 -7.02
N TYR A 25 -21.79 -23.94 -6.12
CA TYR A 25 -21.39 -23.94 -4.71
C TYR A 25 -20.01 -24.57 -4.49
N GLN A 26 -19.51 -25.41 -5.42
CA GLN A 26 -18.26 -26.18 -5.31
C GLN A 26 -18.14 -26.88 -3.94
N ILE A 27 -19.23 -27.53 -3.54
CA ILE A 27 -19.36 -28.15 -2.22
C ILE A 27 -19.27 -29.68 -2.29
N LEU A 28 -19.44 -30.27 -3.47
CA LEU A 28 -19.26 -31.71 -3.69
C LEU A 28 -17.82 -32.11 -3.37
N ASP A 29 -17.64 -33.31 -2.80
CA ASP A 29 -16.34 -33.89 -2.42
C ASP A 29 -15.52 -33.07 -1.40
N THR A 30 -16.15 -32.10 -0.72
CA THR A 30 -15.50 -31.33 0.34
C THR A 30 -15.53 -32.07 1.68
N GLY A 31 -14.61 -31.73 2.59
CA GLY A 31 -14.54 -32.31 3.92
C GLY A 31 -15.77 -32.00 4.80
N PRO A 32 -15.90 -32.68 5.95
CA PRO A 32 -16.94 -32.38 6.93
C PRO A 32 -16.77 -30.97 7.50
N GLU A 33 -17.87 -30.30 7.80
CA GLU A 33 -17.87 -28.98 8.43
C GLU A 33 -18.82 -28.96 9.63
N ALA A 34 -18.31 -28.54 10.80
CA ALA A 34 -19.03 -28.62 12.07
C ALA A 34 -20.42 -27.97 12.07
N LYS A 35 -20.62 -26.91 11.27
CA LYS A 35 -21.92 -26.24 11.13
C LYS A 35 -22.98 -27.13 10.46
N PHE A 36 -22.61 -27.95 9.48
CA PHE A 36 -23.53 -28.90 8.84
C PHE A 36 -23.75 -30.13 9.72
N ASP A 37 -22.70 -30.59 10.41
CA ASP A 37 -22.80 -31.69 11.38
C ASP A 37 -23.74 -31.35 12.55
N SER A 38 -23.70 -30.10 13.02
CA SER A 38 -24.62 -29.62 14.06
C SER A 38 -26.08 -29.64 13.59
N LEU A 39 -26.36 -29.26 12.34
CA LEU A 39 -27.73 -29.24 11.79
C LEU A 39 -28.32 -30.65 11.68
N ILE A 40 -27.54 -31.64 11.22
CA ILE A 40 -28.02 -33.03 11.16
C ILE A 40 -28.21 -33.65 12.54
N GLN A 41 -27.40 -33.27 13.54
CA GLN A 41 -27.57 -33.72 14.93
C GLN A 41 -28.87 -33.17 15.52
N ILE A 42 -29.17 -31.89 15.29
CA ILE A 42 -30.43 -31.28 15.71
C ILE A 42 -31.60 -31.96 15.01
N ALA A 43 -31.51 -32.22 13.70
CA ALA A 43 -32.55 -32.92 12.94
C ALA A 43 -32.80 -34.33 13.48
N ALA A 44 -31.73 -35.12 13.72
CA ALA A 44 -31.84 -36.47 14.29
C ALA A 44 -32.47 -36.45 15.69
N PHE A 45 -32.08 -35.52 16.54
CA PHE A 45 -32.60 -35.38 17.91
C PHE A 45 -34.08 -35.00 17.91
N ILE A 46 -34.47 -33.96 17.17
CA ILE A 46 -35.86 -33.45 17.15
C ILE A 46 -36.81 -34.47 16.51
N CYS A 47 -36.37 -35.12 15.44
CA CYS A 47 -37.14 -36.15 14.77
C CYS A 47 -36.94 -37.53 15.40
N ASN A 48 -36.23 -37.66 16.53
CA ASN A 48 -35.91 -38.92 17.23
C ASN A 48 -35.65 -40.07 16.22
N SER A 49 -34.70 -39.85 15.31
CA SER A 49 -34.36 -40.74 14.20
C SER A 49 -32.91 -41.19 14.31
N SER A 50 -32.61 -42.43 13.93
CA SER A 50 -31.28 -43.03 14.05
C SER A 50 -30.28 -42.52 13.02
N ILE A 51 -30.75 -42.01 11.87
CA ILE A 51 -29.92 -41.52 10.77
C ILE A 51 -30.40 -40.11 10.35
N SER A 52 -29.45 -39.22 10.04
CA SER A 52 -29.73 -37.89 9.50
C SER A 52 -28.61 -37.43 8.55
N LEU A 53 -28.98 -36.87 7.40
CA LEU A 53 -28.06 -36.57 6.32
C LEU A 53 -28.39 -35.21 5.69
N ILE A 54 -27.35 -34.45 5.36
CA ILE A 54 -27.45 -33.41 4.32
C ILE A 54 -26.94 -34.05 3.04
N SER A 55 -27.86 -34.30 2.12
CA SER A 55 -27.60 -35.02 0.88
C SER A 55 -27.72 -34.08 -0.31
N LEU A 56 -26.74 -34.09 -1.20
CA LEU A 56 -26.74 -33.34 -2.46
C LEU A 56 -26.85 -34.32 -3.61
N ILE A 57 -27.71 -34.03 -4.59
CA ILE A 57 -27.98 -34.93 -5.71
C ILE A 57 -27.22 -34.45 -6.93
N ASP A 58 -26.13 -35.16 -7.26
CA ASP A 58 -25.37 -34.98 -8.49
C ASP A 58 -26.00 -35.79 -9.63
N THR A 59 -25.31 -35.88 -10.76
CA THR A 59 -25.79 -36.49 -12.00
C THR A 59 -26.15 -37.96 -11.81
N ASP A 60 -25.24 -38.74 -11.23
CA ASP A 60 -25.30 -40.20 -11.08
C ASP A 60 -25.26 -40.69 -9.62
N ARG A 61 -24.95 -39.80 -8.68
CA ARG A 61 -24.81 -40.12 -7.25
C ARG A 61 -25.55 -39.14 -6.33
N GLN A 62 -25.88 -39.64 -5.15
CA GLN A 62 -26.23 -38.85 -3.97
C GLN A 62 -24.99 -38.75 -3.09
N TRP A 63 -24.49 -37.54 -2.89
CA TRP A 63 -23.31 -37.28 -2.06
C TRP A 63 -23.71 -36.70 -0.69
N PHE A 64 -23.11 -37.17 0.40
CA PHE A 64 -23.46 -36.72 1.74
C PHE A 64 -22.49 -35.63 2.22
N LYS A 65 -22.99 -34.39 2.33
CA LYS A 65 -22.21 -33.27 2.88
C LYS A 65 -21.98 -33.42 4.39
N ALA A 66 -22.98 -33.93 5.09
CA ALA A 66 -22.92 -34.26 6.51
C ALA A 66 -23.75 -35.52 6.75
N LYS A 67 -23.30 -36.36 7.68
CA LYS A 67 -23.98 -37.62 7.99
C LYS A 67 -23.84 -38.04 9.46
N ILE A 68 -24.89 -38.67 9.98
CA ILE A 68 -24.90 -39.41 11.24
C ILE A 68 -25.65 -40.72 11.03
N GLY A 69 -25.14 -41.81 11.62
CA GLY A 69 -25.76 -43.14 11.52
C GLY A 69 -25.46 -43.93 10.24
N LEU A 70 -24.64 -43.40 9.32
CA LEU A 70 -24.17 -44.10 8.12
C LEU A 70 -22.65 -43.95 7.91
N GLU A 71 -22.00 -45.04 7.49
CA GLU A 71 -20.55 -45.08 7.20
C GLU A 71 -20.21 -44.64 5.78
N ASP A 72 -21.10 -44.88 4.82
CA ASP A 72 -20.91 -44.52 3.41
C ASP A 72 -20.90 -43.00 3.20
N LYS A 73 -20.13 -42.51 2.23
CA LYS A 73 -20.04 -41.06 1.90
C LYS A 73 -20.99 -40.65 0.78
N GLU A 74 -21.46 -41.62 0.02
CA GLU A 74 -22.34 -41.41 -1.12
C GLU A 74 -23.11 -42.70 -1.41
N THR A 75 -24.11 -42.60 -2.27
CA THR A 75 -24.90 -43.73 -2.73
C THR A 75 -25.31 -43.48 -4.19
N PRO A 76 -25.42 -44.51 -5.04
CA PRO A 76 -25.94 -44.35 -6.40
C PRO A 76 -27.31 -43.66 -6.41
N ARG A 77 -27.52 -42.69 -7.31
CA ARG A 77 -28.76 -41.89 -7.37
C ARG A 77 -29.99 -42.77 -7.59
N ASN A 78 -29.87 -43.82 -8.40
CA ASN A 78 -30.97 -44.71 -8.77
C ASN A 78 -31.55 -45.53 -7.60
N ILE A 79 -30.82 -45.71 -6.50
CA ILE A 79 -31.31 -46.39 -5.30
C ILE A 79 -31.65 -45.42 -4.16
N SER A 80 -31.39 -44.13 -4.34
CA SER A 80 -31.67 -43.11 -3.32
C SER A 80 -33.16 -42.92 -3.06
N PHE A 81 -33.50 -42.48 -1.84
CA PHE A 81 -34.84 -41.93 -1.55
C PHE A 81 -34.93 -40.46 -2.01
N CYS A 82 -33.80 -39.75 -1.97
CA CYS A 82 -33.71 -38.33 -2.29
C CYS A 82 -34.03 -38.02 -3.75
N GLN A 83 -33.85 -38.95 -4.70
CA GLN A 83 -34.28 -38.76 -6.10
C GLN A 83 -35.79 -38.45 -6.23
N TYR A 84 -36.63 -38.94 -5.32
CA TYR A 84 -38.05 -38.62 -5.29
C TYR A 84 -38.32 -37.33 -4.53
N ALA A 85 -37.58 -37.09 -3.44
CA ALA A 85 -37.75 -35.89 -2.63
C ALA A 85 -37.42 -34.59 -3.38
N ILE A 86 -36.45 -34.61 -4.31
CA ILE A 86 -36.11 -33.43 -5.12
C ILE A 86 -37.18 -33.04 -6.16
N LEU A 87 -38.20 -33.89 -6.37
CA LEU A 87 -39.33 -33.62 -7.27
C LEU A 87 -40.48 -32.89 -6.55
N HIS A 88 -40.39 -32.74 -5.23
CA HIS A 88 -41.42 -32.12 -4.41
C HIS A 88 -40.92 -30.80 -3.82
N GLU A 89 -41.75 -29.76 -3.87
CA GLU A 89 -41.42 -28.47 -3.25
C GLU A 89 -41.53 -28.50 -1.72
N ASP A 90 -42.39 -29.38 -1.20
CA ASP A 90 -42.61 -29.59 0.21
C ASP A 90 -41.87 -30.83 0.73
N LEU A 91 -41.82 -30.96 2.06
CA LEU A 91 -41.26 -32.12 2.74
C LEU A 91 -41.85 -33.43 2.23
N PHE A 92 -40.98 -34.33 1.78
CA PHE A 92 -41.34 -35.66 1.28
C PHE A 92 -41.20 -36.70 2.39
N GLU A 93 -42.29 -37.38 2.75
CA GLU A 93 -42.35 -38.37 3.85
C GLU A 93 -42.81 -39.75 3.35
N VAL A 94 -42.15 -40.79 3.84
CA VAL A 94 -42.49 -42.21 3.66
C VAL A 94 -42.57 -42.84 5.05
N GLU A 95 -43.78 -43.19 5.48
CA GLU A 95 -44.05 -43.69 6.83
C GLU A 95 -43.55 -45.13 7.04
N ASP A 96 -43.74 -45.99 6.03
CA ASP A 96 -43.19 -47.34 5.96
C ASP A 96 -42.78 -47.70 4.51
N ALA A 97 -41.48 -47.85 4.28
CA ALA A 97 -40.91 -48.15 2.98
C ALA A 97 -41.21 -49.58 2.50
N LEU A 98 -41.64 -50.51 3.36
CA LEU A 98 -42.08 -51.85 2.93
C LEU A 98 -43.47 -51.83 2.30
N GLU A 99 -44.31 -50.88 2.70
CA GLU A 99 -45.67 -50.72 2.20
C GLU A 99 -45.74 -49.73 1.01
N ASP A 100 -44.67 -48.98 0.76
CA ASP A 100 -44.58 -48.02 -0.35
C ASP A 100 -44.16 -48.73 -1.66
N ASP A 101 -45.04 -48.69 -2.67
CA ASP A 101 -44.82 -49.33 -3.97
C ASP A 101 -43.51 -48.89 -4.67
N ARG A 102 -43.03 -47.66 -4.40
CA ARG A 102 -41.80 -47.12 -4.98
C ARG A 102 -40.54 -47.70 -4.34
N PHE A 103 -40.61 -48.05 -3.04
CA PHE A 103 -39.44 -48.38 -2.23
C PHE A 103 -39.43 -49.82 -1.69
N LYS A 104 -40.53 -50.57 -1.72
CA LYS A 104 -40.61 -51.92 -1.16
C LYS A 104 -39.59 -52.92 -1.69
N ASN A 105 -39.15 -52.73 -2.93
CA ASN A 105 -38.11 -53.54 -3.58
C ASN A 105 -36.73 -52.86 -3.63
N ASN A 106 -36.55 -51.73 -2.94
CA ASN A 106 -35.32 -50.95 -2.95
C ASN A 106 -34.21 -51.69 -2.14
N PRO A 107 -32.96 -51.75 -2.65
CA PRO A 107 -31.85 -52.37 -1.93
C PRO A 107 -31.62 -51.85 -0.51
N LEU A 108 -31.84 -50.56 -0.25
CA LEU A 108 -31.66 -49.95 1.08
C LEU A 108 -32.77 -50.31 2.08
N VAL A 109 -33.89 -50.86 1.59
CA VAL A 109 -35.03 -51.35 2.40
C VAL A 109 -34.86 -52.83 2.70
N LEU A 110 -34.48 -53.63 1.70
CA LEU A 110 -34.32 -55.08 1.81
C LEU A 110 -32.97 -55.51 2.41
N GLY A 111 -31.94 -54.68 2.26
CA GLY A 111 -30.61 -54.88 2.83
C GLY A 111 -30.22 -53.74 3.79
N PRO A 112 -29.02 -53.78 4.39
CA PRO A 112 -28.50 -52.71 5.23
C PRO A 112 -28.57 -51.35 4.50
N PRO A 113 -29.04 -50.27 5.15
CA PRO A 113 -29.30 -50.13 6.59
C PRO A 113 -30.72 -50.53 7.05
N PHE A 114 -31.51 -51.19 6.21
CA PHE A 114 -32.90 -51.61 6.47
C PHE A 114 -33.85 -50.43 6.72
N ILE A 115 -33.86 -49.46 5.81
CA ILE A 115 -34.70 -48.28 5.89
C ILE A 115 -36.18 -48.67 5.98
N ARG A 116 -36.90 -48.11 6.95
CA ARG A 116 -38.37 -48.20 7.06
C ARG A 116 -39.02 -46.83 7.00
N PHE A 117 -38.41 -45.83 7.61
CA PHE A 117 -38.93 -44.47 7.61
C PHE A 117 -37.95 -43.53 6.89
N TYR A 118 -38.50 -42.61 6.09
CA TYR A 118 -37.75 -41.53 5.46
C TYR A 118 -38.57 -40.23 5.50
N ALA A 119 -37.94 -39.13 5.89
CA ALA A 119 -38.47 -37.79 5.65
C ALA A 119 -37.36 -36.87 5.15
N GLY A 120 -37.58 -36.19 4.02
CA GLY A 120 -36.61 -35.28 3.40
C GLY A 120 -37.22 -33.92 3.15
N ALA A 121 -36.63 -32.88 3.75
CA ALA A 121 -36.91 -31.50 3.42
C ALA A 121 -36.02 -31.04 2.24
N PRO A 122 -36.59 -30.47 1.17
CA PRO A 122 -35.83 -30.07 0.00
C PRO A 122 -34.90 -28.88 0.29
N LEU A 123 -33.67 -28.96 -0.23
CA LEU A 123 -32.70 -27.86 -0.21
C LEU A 123 -32.90 -27.01 -1.47
N LYS A 124 -33.74 -25.98 -1.35
CA LYS A 124 -34.12 -25.09 -2.47
C LYS A 124 -33.24 -23.84 -2.50
N THR A 125 -32.53 -23.61 -3.61
CA THR A 125 -31.73 -22.39 -3.80
C THR A 125 -32.62 -21.15 -3.97
N PRO A 126 -32.10 -19.92 -3.80
CA PRO A 126 -32.87 -18.69 -4.05
C PRO A 126 -33.46 -18.59 -5.46
N GLU A 127 -32.81 -19.19 -6.46
CA GLU A 127 -33.28 -19.26 -7.85
C GLU A 127 -34.35 -20.33 -8.07
N GLY A 128 -34.67 -21.12 -7.04
CA GLY A 128 -35.74 -22.12 -7.05
C GLY A 128 -35.31 -23.55 -7.37
N TYR A 129 -34.00 -23.83 -7.50
CA TYR A 129 -33.51 -25.19 -7.81
C TYR A 129 -33.40 -26.05 -6.55
N ILE A 130 -33.92 -27.27 -6.59
CA ILE A 130 -33.77 -28.22 -5.47
C ILE A 130 -32.50 -29.06 -5.67
N ILE A 131 -31.43 -28.71 -4.97
CA ILE A 131 -30.11 -29.31 -5.19
C ILE A 131 -29.85 -30.56 -4.33
N GLY A 132 -30.74 -30.85 -3.38
CA GLY A 132 -30.58 -31.93 -2.42
C GLY A 132 -31.66 -31.94 -1.36
N THR A 133 -31.41 -32.64 -0.25
CA THR A 133 -32.32 -32.74 0.89
C THR A 133 -31.58 -32.77 2.22
N LEU A 134 -32.18 -32.15 3.25
CA LEU A 134 -31.92 -32.52 4.63
C LEU A 134 -32.92 -33.62 4.99
N CYS A 135 -32.43 -34.84 5.24
CA CYS A 135 -33.29 -35.99 5.48
C CYS A 135 -32.97 -36.71 6.78
N VAL A 136 -34.01 -37.25 7.41
CA VAL A 136 -33.96 -38.14 8.57
C VAL A 136 -34.51 -39.50 8.19
N ILE A 137 -33.87 -40.56 8.70
CA ILE A 137 -34.13 -41.94 8.32
C ILE A 137 -34.17 -42.80 9.58
N ASP A 138 -35.03 -43.82 9.59
CA ASP A 138 -35.08 -44.80 10.68
C ASP A 138 -35.36 -46.23 10.18
N GLN A 139 -34.96 -47.21 10.99
CA GLN A 139 -35.17 -48.64 10.75
C GLN A 139 -36.55 -49.13 11.23
N LYS A 140 -37.36 -48.22 11.79
CA LYS A 140 -38.73 -48.48 12.24
C LYS A 140 -39.69 -47.52 11.54
N PRO A 141 -40.90 -47.98 11.18
CA PRO A 141 -41.93 -47.11 10.65
C PRO A 141 -42.25 -45.98 11.60
N LYS A 142 -42.53 -44.79 11.05
CA LYS A 142 -42.77 -43.58 11.84
C LYS A 142 -43.56 -42.55 11.04
N LYS A 143 -44.19 -41.62 11.75
CA LYS A 143 -44.83 -40.44 11.20
C LYS A 143 -44.40 -39.20 11.97
N LEU A 144 -43.98 -38.15 11.27
CA LEU A 144 -43.60 -36.88 11.88
C LEU A 144 -44.84 -36.04 12.21
N ASP A 145 -44.78 -35.36 13.35
CA ASP A 145 -45.78 -34.34 13.69
C ASP A 145 -45.54 -33.03 12.91
N ALA A 146 -46.52 -32.12 12.95
CA ALA A 146 -46.43 -30.85 12.22
C ALA A 146 -45.26 -29.96 12.69
N LYS A 147 -44.86 -30.05 13.97
CA LYS A 147 -43.76 -29.26 14.54
C LYS A 147 -42.42 -29.79 14.04
N GLN A 148 -42.24 -31.11 14.02
CA GLN A 148 -41.05 -31.79 13.48
C GLN A 148 -40.87 -31.45 11.99
N LYS A 149 -41.95 -31.52 11.20
CA LYS A 149 -41.92 -31.14 9.77
C LYS A 149 -41.50 -29.69 9.57
N SER A 150 -42.10 -28.77 10.32
CA SER A 150 -41.77 -27.34 10.27
C SER A 150 -40.32 -27.08 10.65
N ILE A 151 -39.81 -27.72 11.70
CA ILE A 151 -38.41 -27.57 12.11
C ILE A 151 -37.45 -28.15 11.06
N LEU A 152 -37.77 -29.29 10.47
CA LEU A 152 -36.92 -29.88 9.42
C LEU A 152 -36.81 -28.97 8.20
N GLN A 153 -37.91 -28.30 7.82
CA GLN A 153 -37.88 -27.28 6.77
C GLN A 153 -37.00 -26.09 7.14
N VAL A 154 -37.15 -25.55 8.36
CA VAL A 154 -36.32 -24.43 8.84
C VAL A 154 -34.82 -24.80 8.85
N LEU A 155 -34.48 -26.04 9.22
CA LEU A 155 -33.11 -26.52 9.17
C LEU A 155 -32.60 -26.66 7.73
N ALA A 156 -33.45 -27.11 6.80
CA ALA A 156 -33.11 -27.17 5.37
C ALA A 156 -32.83 -25.78 4.80
N ASP A 157 -33.65 -24.79 5.14
CA ASP A 157 -33.44 -23.39 4.77
C ASP A 157 -32.11 -22.87 5.36
N GLN A 158 -31.79 -23.25 6.60
CA GLN A 158 -30.52 -22.90 7.25
C GLN A 158 -29.30 -23.55 6.57
N VAL A 159 -29.43 -24.76 6.00
CA VAL A 159 -28.38 -25.38 5.20
C VAL A 159 -28.12 -24.55 3.94
N ILE A 160 -29.17 -24.17 3.22
CA ILE A 160 -29.04 -23.30 2.02
C ILE A 160 -28.42 -21.95 2.37
N ALA A 161 -28.85 -21.31 3.46
CA ALA A 161 -28.27 -20.04 3.91
C ALA A 161 -26.75 -20.16 4.16
N ASN A 162 -26.30 -21.28 4.72
CA ASN A 162 -24.87 -21.54 4.92
C ASN A 162 -24.12 -21.79 3.60
N LEU A 163 -24.73 -22.48 2.63
CA LEU A 163 -24.15 -22.69 1.30
C LEU A 163 -24.02 -21.36 0.53
N GLU A 164 -25.03 -20.50 0.59
CA GLU A 164 -25.01 -19.15 0.04
C GLU A 164 -23.90 -18.30 0.66
N LEU A 165 -23.73 -18.37 1.99
CA LEU A 165 -22.67 -17.67 2.67
C LEU A 165 -21.28 -18.13 2.21
N ILE A 166 -21.07 -19.43 2.01
CA ILE A 166 -19.82 -19.98 1.47
C ILE A 166 -19.57 -19.45 0.04
N LYS A 167 -20.59 -19.48 -0.82
CA LYS A 167 -20.51 -18.99 -2.21
C LYS A 167 -20.10 -17.52 -2.25
N LYS A 168 -20.80 -16.67 -1.49
CA LYS A 168 -20.52 -15.22 -1.42
C LYS A 168 -19.16 -14.91 -0.81
N ASN A 169 -18.75 -15.60 0.25
CA ASN A 169 -17.43 -15.41 0.84
C ASN A 169 -16.30 -15.74 -0.15
N ARG A 170 -16.46 -16.81 -0.95
CA ARG A 170 -15.49 -17.17 -1.98
C ARG A 170 -15.40 -16.11 -3.09
N GLU A 171 -16.56 -15.59 -3.53
CA GLU A 171 -16.61 -14.50 -4.50
C GLU A 171 -15.94 -13.22 -3.97
N LEU A 172 -16.21 -12.85 -2.72
CA LEU A 172 -15.57 -11.71 -2.05
C LEU A 172 -14.05 -11.85 -1.97
N ILE A 173 -13.55 -13.03 -1.58
CA ILE A 173 -12.10 -13.29 -1.55
C ILE A 173 -11.50 -13.10 -2.94
N ARG A 174 -12.11 -13.69 -3.98
CA ARG A 174 -11.62 -13.57 -5.35
C ARG A 174 -11.62 -12.14 -5.87
N LEU A 175 -12.65 -11.36 -5.53
CA LEU A 175 -12.71 -9.93 -5.89
C LEU A 175 -11.62 -9.14 -5.15
N SER A 176 -11.42 -9.41 -3.86
CA SER A 176 -10.38 -8.78 -3.05
C SER A 176 -8.97 -9.07 -3.59
N GLU A 177 -8.67 -10.32 -3.95
CA GLU A 177 -7.38 -10.71 -4.53
C GLU A 177 -7.12 -9.97 -5.86
N LYS A 178 -8.14 -9.87 -6.71
CA LYS A 178 -8.03 -9.16 -8.00
C LYS A 178 -7.84 -7.65 -7.82
N GLU A 179 -8.51 -7.07 -6.83
CA GLU A 179 -8.33 -5.65 -6.48
C GLU A 179 -6.92 -5.39 -5.96
N GLU A 180 -6.40 -6.26 -5.09
CA GLU A 180 -5.03 -6.17 -4.58
C GLU A 180 -3.99 -6.29 -5.70
N GLU A 181 -4.14 -7.24 -6.61
CA GLU A 181 -3.26 -7.41 -7.77
C GLU A 181 -3.23 -6.16 -8.65
N LEU A 182 -4.41 -5.59 -8.94
CA LEU A 182 -4.52 -4.36 -9.72
C LEU A 182 -3.84 -3.18 -9.01
N GLN A 183 -4.04 -3.05 -7.70
CA GLN A 183 -3.46 -1.96 -6.91
C GLN A 183 -1.93 -2.09 -6.83
N ASN A 184 -1.42 -3.30 -6.69
CA ASN A 184 0.00 -3.60 -6.67
C ASN A 184 0.64 -3.27 -8.03
N SER A 185 0.00 -3.66 -9.13
CA SER A 185 0.45 -3.33 -10.49
C SER A 185 0.43 -1.82 -10.76
N LYS A 186 -0.60 -1.12 -10.28
CA LYS A 186 -0.73 0.35 -10.41
C LYS A 186 0.42 1.06 -9.68
N SER A 187 0.69 0.67 -8.43
CA SER A 187 1.79 1.25 -7.64
C SER A 187 3.16 0.99 -8.27
N GLN A 188 3.40 -0.22 -8.79
CA GLN A 188 4.66 -0.54 -9.46
C GLN A 188 4.83 0.27 -10.75
N PHE A 189 3.75 0.45 -11.52
CA PHE A 189 3.77 1.27 -12.72
C PHE A 189 4.20 2.71 -12.42
N PHE A 190 3.60 3.36 -11.41
CA PHE A 190 3.98 4.72 -11.04
C PHE A 190 5.40 4.80 -10.50
N ALA A 191 5.85 3.82 -9.71
CA ALA A 191 7.22 3.76 -9.21
C ALA A 191 8.24 3.70 -10.37
N ASN A 192 8.06 2.77 -11.31
CA ASN A 192 8.95 2.61 -12.46
C ASN A 192 8.92 3.86 -13.36
N MET A 193 7.72 4.36 -13.69
CA MET A 193 7.55 5.57 -14.50
C MET A 193 8.21 6.79 -13.85
N SER A 194 8.15 6.89 -12.52
CA SER A 194 8.86 7.93 -11.79
C SER A 194 10.37 7.85 -12.01
N HIS A 195 10.98 6.68 -11.86
CA HIS A 195 12.42 6.52 -12.07
C HIS A 195 12.82 6.85 -13.52
N GLU A 196 12.07 6.34 -14.49
CA GLU A 196 12.31 6.56 -15.93
C GLU A 196 12.19 8.03 -16.35
N ILE A 197 11.30 8.81 -15.73
CA ILE A 197 11.17 10.26 -15.99
C ILE A 197 12.19 11.05 -15.16
N ARG A 198 12.49 10.61 -13.93
CA ARG A 198 13.39 11.29 -13.01
C ARG A 198 14.80 11.42 -13.60
N THR A 199 15.35 10.37 -14.18
CA THR A 199 16.72 10.35 -14.70
C THR A 199 16.97 11.40 -15.80
N PRO A 200 16.19 11.46 -16.91
CA PRO A 200 16.40 12.48 -17.93
C PRO A 200 16.13 13.89 -17.43
N VAL A 201 15.14 14.10 -16.55
CA VAL A 201 14.85 15.42 -15.98
C VAL A 201 16.00 15.92 -15.10
N HIS A 202 16.62 15.05 -14.29
CA HIS A 202 17.81 15.41 -13.52
C HIS A 202 19.01 15.69 -14.42
N GLY A 203 19.17 14.97 -15.53
CA GLY A 203 20.17 15.28 -16.54
C GLY A 203 20.00 16.68 -17.12
N ILE A 204 18.77 17.05 -17.51
CA ILE A 204 18.44 18.41 -17.98
C ILE A 204 18.76 19.45 -16.91
N LEU A 205 18.34 19.22 -15.66
CA LEU A 205 18.61 20.15 -14.56
C LEU A 205 20.10 20.31 -14.29
N GLY A 206 20.87 19.21 -14.24
CA GLY A 206 22.32 19.25 -14.03
C GLY A 206 23.04 20.04 -15.12
N VAL A 207 22.68 19.85 -16.39
CA VAL A 207 23.24 20.65 -17.50
C VAL A 207 22.86 22.12 -17.38
N THR A 208 21.60 22.41 -17.01
CA THR A 208 21.16 23.81 -16.85
C THR A 208 21.83 24.49 -15.65
N ASP A 209 22.13 23.76 -14.58
CA ASP A 209 22.90 24.26 -13.44
C ASP A 209 24.34 24.56 -13.87
N LEU A 210 24.98 23.68 -14.64
CA LEU A 210 26.30 23.93 -15.21
C LEU A 210 26.32 25.14 -16.15
N LEU A 211 25.29 25.32 -16.97
CA LEU A 211 25.14 26.50 -17.85
C LEU A 211 24.97 27.79 -17.04
N ALA A 212 24.20 27.75 -15.96
CA ALA A 212 23.97 28.90 -15.08
C ALA A 212 25.26 29.42 -14.41
N GLU A 213 26.27 28.56 -14.25
CA GLU A 213 27.58 28.95 -13.72
C GLU A 213 28.53 29.56 -14.79
N THR A 214 28.13 29.60 -16.06
CA THR A 214 28.90 30.24 -17.13
C THR A 214 28.52 31.71 -17.31
N LYS A 215 29.30 32.47 -18.08
CA LYS A 215 28.91 33.83 -18.47
C LYS A 215 27.77 33.76 -19.49
N LEU A 216 26.56 34.10 -19.04
CA LEU A 216 25.35 34.14 -19.85
C LEU A 216 24.96 35.59 -20.18
N LEU A 217 24.34 35.79 -21.34
CA LEU A 217 23.59 37.01 -21.64
C LEU A 217 22.27 37.02 -20.86
N THR A 218 21.71 38.20 -20.58
CA THR A 218 20.46 38.34 -19.79
C THR A 218 19.31 37.48 -20.32
N GLU A 219 19.15 37.41 -21.65
CA GLU A 219 18.11 36.57 -22.26
C GLU A 219 18.37 35.06 -22.08
N GLN A 220 19.64 34.65 -22.10
CA GLN A 220 20.04 33.25 -21.86
C GLN A 220 19.86 32.85 -20.40
N GLU A 221 20.10 33.78 -19.47
CA GLU A 221 19.84 33.58 -18.05
C GLU A 221 18.34 33.32 -17.80
N ASP A 222 17.45 34.11 -18.43
CA ASP A 222 16.00 33.91 -18.36
C ASP A 222 15.56 32.54 -18.92
N TYR A 223 16.16 32.09 -20.03
CA TYR A 223 15.90 30.76 -20.57
C TYR A 223 16.35 29.66 -19.61
N VAL A 224 17.55 29.75 -19.06
CA VAL A 224 18.08 28.78 -18.10
C VAL A 224 17.21 28.73 -16.84
N GLN A 225 16.80 29.87 -16.28
CA GLN A 225 15.91 29.92 -15.12
C GLN A 225 14.53 29.32 -15.42
N THR A 226 13.99 29.57 -16.61
CA THR A 226 12.71 29.00 -17.04
C THR A 226 12.76 27.48 -17.16
N ILE A 227 13.85 26.93 -17.74
CA ILE A 227 14.04 25.47 -17.84
C ILE A 227 14.19 24.87 -16.43
N ARG A 228 14.99 25.48 -15.55
CA ARG A 228 15.15 25.02 -14.15
C ARG A 228 13.83 25.00 -13.38
N LYS A 229 13.06 26.09 -13.48
CA LYS A 229 11.74 26.20 -12.85
C LYS A 229 10.78 25.12 -13.36
N SER A 230 10.77 24.88 -14.67
CA SER A 230 9.91 23.88 -15.30
C SER A 230 10.31 22.44 -14.92
N GLY A 231 11.61 22.14 -14.90
CA GLY A 231 12.12 20.83 -14.49
C GLY A 231 11.81 20.53 -13.01
N ARG A 232 12.02 21.50 -12.11
CA ARG A 232 11.66 21.35 -10.68
C ARG A 232 10.15 21.17 -10.49
N LEU A 233 9.33 21.91 -11.24
CA LEU A 233 7.88 21.74 -11.21
C LEU A 233 7.51 20.30 -11.61
N LEU A 234 8.05 19.78 -12.71
CA LEU A 234 7.78 18.43 -13.18
C LEU A 234 8.16 17.36 -12.16
N LEU A 235 9.34 17.47 -11.52
CA LEU A 235 9.75 16.55 -10.45
C LEU A 235 8.81 16.59 -9.25
N ASN A 236 8.33 17.78 -8.87
CA ASN A 236 7.35 17.89 -7.78
C ASN A 236 6.02 17.22 -8.15
N LEU A 237 5.53 17.39 -9.38
CA LEU A 237 4.30 16.71 -9.81
C LEU A 237 4.44 15.19 -9.81
N LEU A 238 5.61 14.71 -10.24
CA LEU A 238 5.94 13.29 -10.25
C LEU A 238 5.97 12.71 -8.83
N ASN A 239 6.58 13.43 -7.89
CA ASN A 239 6.60 13.07 -6.48
C ASN A 239 5.18 13.09 -5.88
N ASP A 240 4.35 14.09 -6.20
CA ASP A 240 2.96 14.14 -5.76
C ASP A 240 2.16 12.92 -6.24
N ILE A 241 2.33 12.51 -7.50
CA ILE A 241 1.66 11.33 -8.07
C ILE A 241 2.12 10.04 -7.36
N LEU A 242 3.42 9.92 -7.10
CA LEU A 242 3.97 8.78 -6.37
C LEU A 242 3.44 8.70 -4.94
N ASP A 243 3.48 9.81 -4.21
CA ASP A 243 3.00 9.89 -2.84
C ASP A 243 1.51 9.55 -2.80
N PHE A 244 0.72 10.06 -3.75
CA PHE A 244 -0.69 9.70 -3.88
C PHE A 244 -0.89 8.20 -4.14
N SER A 245 -0.12 7.58 -5.04
CA SER A 245 -0.21 6.14 -5.31
C SER A 245 0.20 5.28 -4.09
N LYS A 246 1.21 5.70 -3.33
CA LYS A 246 1.64 5.03 -2.10
C LYS A 246 0.60 5.15 -0.99
N LEU A 247 -0.06 6.30 -0.90
CA LEU A 247 -1.17 6.53 0.02
C LEU A 247 -2.38 5.65 -0.31
N GLU A 248 -2.82 5.61 -1.58
CA GLU A 248 -3.97 4.77 -1.98
C GLU A 248 -3.71 3.27 -1.76
N SER A 249 -2.46 2.82 -1.87
CA SER A 249 -2.11 1.40 -1.66
C SER A 249 -1.82 1.05 -0.20
N GLY A 250 -1.86 2.02 0.73
CA GLY A 250 -1.53 1.80 2.14
C GLY A 250 -0.06 1.44 2.39
N ARG A 251 0.83 1.59 1.40
CA ARG A 251 2.25 1.21 1.45
C ARG A 251 3.15 2.36 1.93
N MET A 252 2.58 3.46 2.40
CA MET A 252 3.36 4.60 2.85
C MET A 252 4.03 4.30 4.20
N THR A 253 5.37 4.32 4.21
CA THR A 253 6.17 4.14 5.42
C THR A 253 6.38 5.47 6.13
N PHE A 254 6.29 5.48 7.46
CA PHE A 254 6.49 6.65 8.31
C PHE A 254 7.66 6.42 9.26
N GLU A 255 8.50 7.44 9.39
CA GLU A 255 9.60 7.45 10.35
C GLU A 255 9.14 8.21 11.60
N ASN A 256 8.69 7.50 12.62
CA ASN A 256 8.31 8.13 13.90
C ASN A 256 9.57 8.38 14.73
N ILE A 257 10.13 9.59 14.62
CA ILE A 257 11.34 10.00 15.33
C ILE A 257 11.06 11.20 16.24
N ALA A 258 11.84 11.33 17.31
CA ALA A 258 11.77 12.48 18.19
C ALA A 258 12.51 13.68 17.58
N PHE A 259 11.84 14.83 17.46
CA PHE A 259 12.44 16.07 16.96
C PHE A 259 11.79 17.30 17.61
N ASP A 260 12.46 18.46 17.53
CA ASP A 260 11.91 19.73 18.00
C ASP A 260 11.01 20.37 16.93
N LEU A 261 9.71 20.47 17.22
CA LEU A 261 8.71 21.06 16.32
C LEU A 261 9.01 22.55 16.04
N MET A 262 9.58 23.27 17.02
CA MET A 262 9.93 24.68 16.82
C MET A 262 11.08 24.84 15.83
N ASP A 263 12.05 23.93 15.82
CA ASP A 263 13.15 23.95 14.84
C ASP A 263 12.63 23.65 13.44
N LEU A 264 11.70 22.69 13.30
CA LEU A 264 11.03 22.40 12.03
C LEU A 264 10.25 23.62 11.51
N LEU A 265 9.48 24.28 12.38
CA LEU A 265 8.72 25.48 12.00
C LEU A 265 9.65 26.63 11.59
N ARG A 266 10.76 26.86 12.30
CA ARG A 266 11.76 27.86 11.92
C ARG A 266 12.42 27.52 10.59
N GLU A 267 12.76 26.26 10.35
CA GLU A 267 13.32 25.80 9.09
C GLU A 267 12.34 26.09 7.95
N VAL A 268 11.08 25.66 8.06
CA VAL A 268 10.05 25.91 7.04
C VAL A 268 9.81 27.40 6.85
N PHE A 269 9.78 28.19 7.93
CA PHE A 269 9.60 29.64 7.87
C PHE A 269 10.73 30.30 7.07
N SER A 270 11.99 29.91 7.33
CA SER A 270 13.16 30.47 6.63
C SER A 270 13.11 30.27 5.11
N LEU A 271 12.46 29.21 4.62
CA LEU A 271 12.34 28.92 3.19
C LEU A 271 11.52 29.98 2.43
N PHE A 272 10.57 30.65 3.10
CA PHE A 272 9.65 31.59 2.47
C PHE A 272 9.95 33.07 2.79
N GLU A 273 11.01 33.35 3.56
CA GLU A 273 11.39 34.74 3.86
C GLU A 273 11.71 35.55 2.61
N MET A 274 12.37 34.95 1.62
CA MET A 274 12.70 35.62 0.37
C MET A 274 11.44 35.95 -0.43
N ASP A 275 10.49 35.00 -0.53
CA ASP A 275 9.21 35.22 -1.21
C ASP A 275 8.41 36.36 -0.56
N ALA A 276 8.41 36.43 0.78
CA ALA A 276 7.79 37.52 1.52
C ALA A 276 8.43 38.88 1.20
N ARG A 277 9.76 38.95 1.14
CA ARG A 277 10.49 40.20 0.81
C ARG A 277 10.23 40.63 -0.63
N VAL A 278 10.28 39.70 -1.58
CA VAL A 278 10.05 39.97 -3.01
C VAL A 278 8.62 40.48 -3.24
N LYS A 279 7.63 39.91 -2.56
CA LYS A 279 6.22 40.33 -2.64
C LYS A 279 5.84 41.47 -1.70
N ASN A 280 6.76 41.90 -0.83
CA ASN A 280 6.52 42.86 0.24
C ASN A 280 5.31 42.49 1.12
N LEU A 281 5.22 41.22 1.51
CA LEU A 281 4.19 40.68 2.41
C LEU A 281 4.70 40.69 3.85
N GLU A 282 3.80 40.97 4.80
CA GLU A 282 4.08 40.78 6.21
C GLU A 282 4.07 39.28 6.52
N PHE A 283 5.20 38.73 6.97
CA PHE A 283 5.36 37.31 7.26
C PHE A 283 5.79 37.11 8.72
N LYS A 284 4.98 36.38 9.50
CA LYS A 284 5.16 36.23 10.95
C LYS A 284 4.96 34.80 11.42
N LEU A 285 5.78 34.38 12.39
CA LEU A 285 5.63 33.15 13.14
C LEU A 285 5.24 33.49 14.58
N GLU A 286 4.06 33.07 15.01
CA GLU A 286 3.52 33.29 16.34
C GLU A 286 3.41 31.96 17.08
N SER A 287 4.33 31.68 18.01
CA SER A 287 4.32 30.46 18.83
C SER A 287 4.00 30.71 20.30
N GLY A 288 3.56 31.93 20.65
CA GLY A 288 3.34 32.32 22.05
C GLY A 288 4.64 32.27 22.87
N LYS A 289 4.63 31.51 23.98
CA LYS A 289 5.79 31.29 24.87
C LYS A 289 6.50 29.93 24.66
N ILE A 290 6.25 29.28 23.52
CA ILE A 290 6.81 27.96 23.22
C ILE A 290 8.19 28.15 22.57
N GLU A 291 9.25 27.88 23.33
CA GLU A 291 10.63 27.98 22.82
C GLU A 291 11.13 26.68 22.18
N SER A 292 10.67 25.54 22.70
CA SER A 292 11.04 24.19 22.28
C SER A 292 9.89 23.23 22.60
N LEU A 293 9.55 22.34 21.65
CA LEU A 293 8.53 21.30 21.84
C LEU A 293 8.96 20.03 21.12
N ILE A 294 9.33 19.00 21.90
CA ILE A 294 9.83 17.75 21.34
C ILE A 294 8.68 16.77 21.17
N VAL A 295 8.43 16.38 19.93
CA VAL A 295 7.33 15.49 19.55
C VAL A 295 7.85 14.29 18.78
N VAL A 296 7.10 13.19 18.81
CA VAL A 296 7.40 11.98 18.04
C VAL A 296 6.42 11.86 16.88
N THR A 297 6.93 12.10 15.66
CA THR A 297 6.20 11.86 14.40
C THR A 297 7.21 11.87 13.25
N ASP A 298 6.74 11.93 12.01
CA ASP A 298 7.58 12.07 10.83
C ASP A 298 7.83 13.55 10.49
N PRO A 299 9.04 14.10 10.73
CA PRO A 299 9.32 15.51 10.48
C PRO A 299 9.33 15.84 8.98
N ASN A 300 9.72 14.90 8.12
CA ASN A 300 9.78 15.12 6.67
C ASN A 300 8.36 15.25 6.10
N ARG A 301 7.42 14.41 6.54
CA ARG A 301 6.00 14.50 6.14
C ARG A 301 5.32 15.73 6.74
N LEU A 302 5.61 16.06 8.00
CA LEU A 302 5.10 17.30 8.58
C LEU A 302 5.60 18.54 7.82
N LYS A 303 6.90 18.57 7.50
CA LYS A 303 7.52 19.61 6.65
C LYS A 303 6.83 19.71 5.31
N GLN A 304 6.57 18.58 4.65
CA GLN A 304 5.87 18.52 3.36
C GLN A 304 4.48 19.15 3.44
N ILE A 305 3.69 18.84 4.49
CA ILE A 305 2.38 19.47 4.72
C ILE A 305 2.54 20.99 4.87
N LEU A 306 3.43 21.44 5.74
CA LEU A 306 3.61 22.86 6.05
C LEU A 306 4.12 23.67 4.86
N VAL A 307 5.09 23.14 4.11
CA VAL A 307 5.60 23.75 2.87
C VAL A 307 4.50 23.87 1.83
N ASN A 308 3.64 22.86 1.68
CA ASN A 308 2.52 22.92 0.75
C ASN A 308 1.49 23.99 1.15
N LEU A 309 1.14 24.09 2.45
CA LEU A 309 0.21 25.11 2.94
C LEU A 309 0.77 26.53 2.74
N LEU A 310 2.03 26.75 3.10
CA LEU A 310 2.69 28.06 2.93
C LEU A 310 2.89 28.44 1.48
N SER A 311 3.30 27.49 0.63
CA SER A 311 3.40 27.70 -0.81
C SER A 311 2.08 28.16 -1.40
N ASN A 312 0.95 27.55 -1.00
CA ASN A 312 -0.38 28.02 -1.40
C ASN A 312 -0.71 29.42 -0.85
N ALA A 313 -0.43 29.69 0.42
CA ALA A 313 -0.64 31.01 1.02
C ALA A 313 0.10 32.12 0.26
N PHE A 314 1.39 31.94 -0.02
CA PHE A 314 2.20 32.89 -0.80
C PHE A 314 1.75 32.99 -2.24
N LYS A 315 1.33 31.88 -2.85
CA LYS A 315 0.87 31.84 -4.24
C LYS A 315 -0.40 32.65 -4.45
N PHE A 316 -1.36 32.58 -3.51
CA PHE A 316 -2.67 33.22 -3.63
C PHE A 316 -2.77 34.58 -2.91
N THR A 317 -1.69 35.04 -2.28
CA THR A 317 -1.60 36.36 -1.64
C THR A 317 -0.67 37.27 -2.44
N GLU A 318 -1.21 38.32 -3.04
CA GLU A 318 -0.42 39.34 -3.74
C GLU A 318 -0.02 40.50 -2.83
N LYS A 319 -0.86 40.86 -1.85
CA LYS A 319 -0.63 41.93 -0.86
C LYS A 319 -1.22 41.54 0.49
N GLY A 320 -0.65 42.07 1.57
CA GLY A 320 -1.10 41.84 2.95
C GLY A 320 -0.14 40.96 3.74
N SER A 321 -0.65 39.91 4.39
CA SER A 321 0.13 39.11 5.31
C SER A 321 -0.09 37.60 5.18
N VAL A 322 0.95 36.85 5.57
CA VAL A 322 0.91 35.41 5.82
C VAL A 322 1.40 35.18 7.25
N ILE A 323 0.61 34.49 8.08
CA ILE A 323 0.92 34.30 9.50
C ILE A 323 0.84 32.80 9.82
N VAL A 324 1.89 32.28 10.45
CA VAL A 324 1.93 30.91 10.98
C VAL A 324 1.76 30.98 12.49
N GLU A 325 0.74 30.33 13.02
CA GLU A 325 0.47 30.28 14.46
C GLU A 325 0.62 28.86 14.98
N LEU A 326 1.32 28.68 16.10
CA LEU A 326 1.37 27.43 16.85
C LEU A 326 0.68 27.62 18.20
N SER A 327 -0.33 26.81 18.48
CA SER A 327 -0.91 26.66 19.81
C SER A 327 -0.83 25.21 20.26
N THR A 328 -0.56 25.00 21.55
CA THR A 328 -0.45 23.68 22.16
C THR A 328 -1.29 23.58 23.41
N LYS A 329 -1.92 22.44 23.63
CA LYS A 329 -2.65 22.13 24.86
C LYS A 329 -2.17 20.79 25.42
N PRO A 330 -1.59 20.76 26.63
CA PRO A 330 -1.24 19.49 27.27
C PRO A 330 -2.51 18.74 27.64
N ILE A 331 -2.60 17.45 27.30
CA ILE A 331 -3.76 16.59 27.60
C ILE A 331 -3.41 15.50 28.62
N ALA A 332 -2.22 14.92 28.53
CA ALA A 332 -1.74 13.88 29.44
C ALA A 332 -0.21 13.98 29.62
N SER A 333 0.38 13.19 30.52
CA SER A 333 1.82 13.23 30.83
C SER A 333 2.74 12.90 29.64
N LYS A 334 2.24 12.27 28.58
CA LYS A 334 3.01 11.89 27.37
C LYS A 334 2.38 12.32 26.04
N GLN A 335 1.36 13.18 26.07
CA GLN A 335 0.68 13.63 24.84
C GLN A 335 0.36 15.12 24.89
N VAL A 336 0.56 15.78 23.75
CA VAL A 336 0.24 17.18 23.53
C VAL A 336 -0.72 17.29 22.33
N GLU A 337 -1.77 18.07 22.48
CA GLU A 337 -2.57 18.51 21.36
C GLU A 337 -1.87 19.71 20.72
N ILE A 338 -1.51 19.57 19.44
CA ILE A 338 -0.94 20.64 18.64
C ILE A 338 -2.00 21.21 17.71
N GLN A 339 -1.92 22.50 17.44
CA GLN A 339 -2.67 23.18 16.39
C GLN A 339 -1.76 24.19 15.71
N ILE A 340 -1.50 23.96 14.42
CA ILE A 340 -0.73 24.84 13.55
C ILE A 340 -1.71 25.49 12.58
N ARG A 341 -1.75 26.83 12.54
CA ARG A 341 -2.60 27.58 11.61
C ARG A 341 -1.76 28.38 10.64
N VAL A 342 -2.05 28.25 9.35
CA VAL A 342 -1.49 29.09 8.29
C VAL A 342 -2.59 30.02 7.81
N LYS A 343 -2.46 31.30 8.12
CA LYS A 343 -3.40 32.37 7.75
C LYS A 343 -2.83 33.18 6.60
N ASP A 344 -3.63 33.42 5.58
CA ASP A 344 -3.30 34.29 4.46
C ASP A 344 -4.39 35.36 4.31
N THR A 345 -4.04 36.52 3.75
CA THR A 345 -4.99 37.59 3.38
C THR A 345 -5.25 37.62 1.87
N GLY A 346 -5.16 36.47 1.21
CA GLY A 346 -5.27 36.35 -0.24
C GLY A 346 -6.70 36.44 -0.77
N ILE A 347 -6.91 35.91 -1.98
CA ILE A 347 -8.20 35.98 -2.70
C ILE A 347 -9.34 35.21 -2.02
N GLY A 348 -9.02 34.31 -1.09
CA GLY A 348 -10.00 33.40 -0.47
C GLY A 348 -10.53 32.33 -1.42
N ILE A 349 -11.35 31.43 -0.89
CA ILE A 349 -11.91 30.25 -1.57
C ILE A 349 -13.44 30.31 -1.49
N PRO A 350 -14.16 30.12 -2.62
CA PRO A 350 -15.62 30.06 -2.61
C PRO A 350 -16.17 28.89 -1.78
N GLU A 351 -17.27 29.11 -1.07
CA GLU A 351 -17.90 28.11 -0.18
C GLU A 351 -18.20 26.75 -0.84
N PRO A 352 -18.71 26.67 -2.09
CA PRO A 352 -18.92 25.38 -2.76
C PRO A 352 -17.61 24.58 -2.91
N LYS A 353 -16.49 25.27 -3.17
CA LYS A 353 -15.17 24.67 -3.43
C LYS A 353 -14.43 24.30 -2.16
N LEU A 354 -14.77 24.90 -1.01
CA LEU A 354 -14.19 24.50 0.29
C LEU A 354 -14.48 23.03 0.63
N ARG A 355 -15.64 22.50 0.22
CA ARG A 355 -16.03 21.10 0.47
C ARG A 355 -15.23 20.10 -0.36
N GLU A 356 -14.78 20.52 -1.53
CA GLU A 356 -14.06 19.69 -2.49
C GLU A 356 -12.53 19.93 -2.44
N LEU A 357 -12.07 20.88 -1.63
CA LEU A 357 -10.69 21.36 -1.57
C LEU A 357 -9.65 20.26 -1.31
N PHE A 358 -10.05 19.22 -0.57
CA PHE A 358 -9.19 18.09 -0.21
C PHE A 358 -9.46 16.83 -1.05
N GLN A 359 -10.31 16.91 -2.07
CA GLN A 359 -10.51 15.83 -3.02
C GLN A 359 -9.38 15.86 -4.06
N ALA A 360 -8.90 14.67 -4.45
CA ALA A 360 -7.84 14.56 -5.44
C ALA A 360 -8.30 15.12 -6.79
N TYR A 361 -7.40 15.82 -7.49
CA TYR A 361 -7.61 16.41 -8.81
C TYR A 361 -8.62 17.57 -8.88
N THR A 362 -9.17 18.01 -7.76
CA THR A 362 -10.09 19.16 -7.74
C THR A 362 -9.30 20.47 -7.83
N GLN A 363 -9.71 21.35 -8.75
CA GLN A 363 -9.14 22.69 -8.90
C GLN A 363 -10.20 23.78 -8.80
N ALA A 364 -9.84 24.88 -8.16
CA ALA A 364 -10.77 25.93 -7.81
C ALA A 364 -11.19 26.87 -8.96
N ASP A 365 -10.69 26.78 -10.21
CA ASP A 365 -11.30 27.35 -11.44
C ASP A 365 -10.39 27.19 -12.68
N THR A 366 -10.96 27.16 -13.90
CA THR A 366 -10.24 27.14 -15.19
C THR A 366 -9.55 28.48 -15.55
N SER A 367 -9.92 29.58 -14.87
CA SER A 367 -9.30 30.91 -14.99
C SER A 367 -8.14 31.11 -13.99
N VAL A 368 -8.29 30.64 -12.76
CA VAL A 368 -7.26 30.68 -11.71
C VAL A 368 -6.15 29.64 -11.97
N SER A 369 -6.51 28.46 -12.50
CA SER A 369 -5.54 27.44 -12.94
C SER A 369 -4.63 27.93 -14.07
N ARG A 370 -5.11 28.78 -14.98
CA ARG A 370 -4.29 29.40 -16.03
C ARG A 370 -3.25 30.40 -15.50
N LYS A 371 -3.53 31.10 -14.39
CA LYS A 371 -2.61 32.10 -13.80
C LYS A 371 -1.65 31.47 -12.77
N TYR A 372 -2.07 30.42 -12.06
CA TYR A 372 -1.33 29.91 -10.91
C TYR A 372 -0.96 28.41 -10.98
N GLY A 373 -1.53 27.61 -11.88
CA GLY A 373 -1.17 26.19 -12.09
C GLY A 373 -1.33 25.26 -10.86
N GLY A 374 -1.07 23.96 -11.02
CA GLY A 374 -1.08 22.97 -9.92
C GLY A 374 -1.75 21.66 -10.34
N THR A 375 -1.47 20.55 -9.66
CA THR A 375 -2.08 19.23 -9.91
C THR A 375 -3.42 19.03 -9.23
N GLY A 376 -3.73 19.82 -8.20
CA GLY A 376 -4.87 19.54 -7.30
C GLY A 376 -4.63 18.35 -6.37
N LEU A 377 -3.41 17.81 -6.33
CA LEU A 377 -3.06 16.67 -5.46
C LEU A 377 -2.50 17.10 -4.11
N GLY A 378 -1.79 18.24 -4.03
CA GLY A 378 -1.06 18.63 -2.83
C GLY A 378 -1.89 18.68 -1.54
N LEU A 379 -3.08 19.30 -1.56
CA LEU A 379 -3.95 19.37 -0.38
C LEU A 379 -4.58 18.02 -0.01
N ALA A 380 -4.92 17.19 -1.01
CA ALA A 380 -5.41 15.83 -0.79
C ALA A 380 -4.33 14.95 -0.13
N ILE A 381 -3.09 15.02 -0.63
CA ILE A 381 -1.91 14.36 -0.04
C ILE A 381 -1.68 14.87 1.39
N SER A 382 -1.69 16.19 1.60
CA SER A 382 -1.48 16.78 2.92
C SER A 382 -2.53 16.32 3.95
N LYS A 383 -3.80 16.20 3.54
CA LYS A 383 -4.86 15.70 4.41
C LYS A 383 -4.67 14.22 4.76
N ASN A 384 -4.34 13.39 3.78
CA ASN A 384 -4.11 11.96 4.01
C ASN A 384 -2.86 11.71 4.86
N LEU A 385 -1.75 12.43 4.62
CA LEU A 385 -0.56 12.40 5.47
C LEU A 385 -0.90 12.80 6.90
N GLY A 386 -1.64 13.91 7.07
CA GLY A 386 -2.12 14.33 8.37
C GLY A 386 -2.88 13.20 9.07
N ASN A 387 -3.88 12.62 8.42
CA ASN A 387 -4.72 11.57 9.02
C ASN A 387 -3.89 10.36 9.48
N LEU A 388 -2.90 9.94 8.68
CA LEU A 388 -1.99 8.84 9.03
C LEU A 388 -1.08 9.18 10.21
N MET A 389 -0.77 10.46 10.40
CA MET A 389 -0.02 10.99 11.55
C MET A 389 -0.92 11.34 12.75
N ASN A 390 -2.21 10.96 12.74
CA ASN A 390 -3.22 11.35 13.72
C ASN A 390 -3.46 12.88 13.84
N LEU A 391 -3.18 13.60 12.76
CA LEU A 391 -3.45 15.03 12.58
C LEU A 391 -4.62 15.23 11.61
N LYS A 392 -5.49 16.19 11.89
CA LYS A 392 -6.58 16.59 11.00
C LYS A 392 -6.20 17.89 10.31
N LEU A 393 -6.46 17.95 9.00
CA LEU A 393 -6.30 19.15 8.19
C LEU A 393 -7.67 19.71 7.81
N THR A 394 -7.93 20.97 8.17
CA THR A 394 -9.16 21.70 7.85
C THR A 394 -8.83 23.07 7.25
N ALA A 395 -9.82 23.68 6.59
CA ALA A 395 -9.69 25.02 6.03
C ALA A 395 -10.97 25.82 6.25
N THR A 396 -10.82 27.09 6.57
CA THR A 396 -11.88 28.10 6.53
C THR A 396 -11.44 29.23 5.63
N SER A 397 -12.34 29.80 4.84
CA SER A 397 -11.96 30.86 3.90
C SER A 397 -13.14 31.76 3.60
N VAL A 398 -12.85 33.04 3.35
CA VAL A 398 -13.83 34.03 2.93
C VAL A 398 -13.27 34.76 1.73
N MET A 399 -14.08 34.85 0.66
CA MET A 399 -13.68 35.54 -0.57
C MET A 399 -13.16 36.96 -0.27
N ASN A 400 -11.99 37.27 -0.83
CA ASN A 400 -11.25 38.53 -0.70
C ASN A 400 -10.86 38.92 0.73
N ARG A 401 -10.93 38.00 1.70
CA ARG A 401 -10.41 38.18 3.06
C ARG A 401 -9.33 37.16 3.42
N GLY A 402 -9.05 36.22 2.53
CA GLY A 402 -8.05 35.19 2.67
C GLY A 402 -8.57 33.90 3.29
N SER A 403 -7.64 33.01 3.65
CA SER A 403 -7.92 31.66 4.14
C SER A 403 -7.14 31.33 5.40
N VAL A 404 -7.66 30.38 6.17
CA VAL A 404 -7.01 29.80 7.34
C VAL A 404 -7.02 28.30 7.18
N PHE A 405 -5.83 27.73 7.04
CA PHE A 405 -5.61 26.28 7.04
C PHE A 405 -5.12 25.85 8.41
N GLU A 406 -5.69 24.78 8.96
CA GLU A 406 -5.42 24.33 10.32
C GLU A 406 -5.02 22.85 10.30
N VAL A 407 -3.85 22.55 10.87
CA VAL A 407 -3.37 21.18 11.15
C VAL A 407 -3.42 20.98 12.65
N PHE A 408 -4.23 20.03 13.14
CA PHE A 408 -4.38 19.82 14.57
C PHE A 408 -4.54 18.35 14.94
N GLY A 409 -4.04 17.95 16.11
CA GLY A 409 -4.18 16.58 16.59
C GLY A 409 -3.26 16.24 17.75
N LEU A 410 -3.23 14.97 18.12
CA LEU A 410 -2.49 14.47 19.27
C LEU A 410 -1.14 13.91 18.83
N LEU A 411 -0.07 14.45 19.40
CA LEU A 411 1.28 13.90 19.22
C LEU A 411 1.87 13.41 20.55
N PRO A 412 2.61 12.30 20.54
CA PRO A 412 3.43 11.91 21.68
C PRO A 412 4.52 12.96 21.94
N VAL A 413 4.75 13.26 23.21
CA VAL A 413 5.85 14.11 23.67
C VAL A 413 7.02 13.22 24.05
N ALA A 414 8.22 13.57 23.61
CA ALA A 414 9.47 12.90 23.97
C ALA A 414 10.34 13.80 24.85
N GLU A 415 11.26 13.18 25.60
CA GLU A 415 12.26 13.92 26.38
C GLU A 415 13.42 14.39 25.51
N LYS A 416 14.12 15.44 25.95
CA LYS A 416 15.28 16.00 25.23
C LYS A 416 16.44 15.02 25.08
N SER A 417 16.52 14.02 25.96
CA SER A 417 17.45 12.89 25.90
C SER A 417 17.16 11.92 24.74
N GLU A 418 15.94 11.90 24.21
CA GLU A 418 15.49 10.98 23.15
C GLU A 418 15.67 11.57 21.74
N LEU A 419 16.13 12.82 21.62
CA LEU A 419 16.53 13.40 20.34
C LEU A 419 17.63 12.53 19.75
N LEU A 420 17.35 11.88 18.62
CA LEU A 420 18.39 11.35 17.76
C LEU A 420 19.15 12.56 17.21
N ILE A 421 20.24 12.94 17.88
CA ILE A 421 21.15 13.95 17.38
C ILE A 421 21.86 13.30 16.18
N GLU A 422 21.28 13.43 14.98
CA GLU A 422 22.14 13.46 13.80
C GLU A 422 23.09 14.66 14.03
N PRO A 423 24.42 14.46 13.98
CA PRO A 423 25.34 15.56 14.15
C PRO A 423 24.98 16.61 13.10
N LYS A 424 24.50 17.78 13.55
CA LYS A 424 24.23 18.94 12.68
C LYS A 424 25.41 19.03 11.72
N LYS A 425 25.16 18.88 10.42
CA LYS A 425 26.14 19.16 9.37
C LYS A 425 26.66 20.56 9.66
N SER A 426 27.80 20.65 10.33
CA SER A 426 28.46 21.91 10.57
C SER A 426 28.74 22.46 9.18
N ILE A 427 28.25 23.67 8.94
CA ILE A 427 28.56 24.43 7.73
C ILE A 427 30.05 24.73 7.85
N PHE A 428 30.88 23.82 7.36
CA PHE A 428 32.32 23.97 7.38
C PHE A 428 32.71 24.93 6.26
N HIS A 429 33.47 25.96 6.62
CA HIS A 429 34.19 26.78 5.66
C HIS A 429 35.07 25.87 4.81
N LEU A 430 34.87 25.91 3.49
CA LEU A 430 35.74 25.30 2.49
C LEU A 430 37.14 25.89 2.67
N ASN A 431 38.02 25.20 3.40
CA ASN A 431 39.45 25.51 3.36
C ASN A 431 40.01 24.97 2.04
N ASP A 432 40.65 25.84 1.26
CA ASP A 432 41.22 25.59 -0.08
C ASP A 432 42.38 24.58 -0.15
N ASN A 433 42.59 23.74 0.87
CA ASN A 433 43.64 22.73 0.88
C ASN A 433 43.07 21.33 0.61
N LEU A 434 42.51 21.14 -0.59
CA LEU A 434 42.20 19.81 -1.12
C LEU A 434 43.52 19.11 -1.49
N SER A 435 43.75 17.91 -0.96
CA SER A 435 44.98 17.13 -1.26
C SER A 435 45.04 16.80 -2.78
N PRO A 436 46.09 17.21 -3.50
CA PRO A 436 46.08 17.27 -4.97
C PRO A 436 46.22 15.92 -5.70
N ASN A 437 46.14 14.77 -5.03
CA ASN A 437 46.51 13.48 -5.63
C ASN A 437 45.59 12.29 -5.29
N LEU A 438 44.30 12.53 -5.05
CA LEU A 438 43.30 11.47 -4.84
C LEU A 438 42.94 10.77 -6.16
N LYS A 439 43.08 9.43 -6.19
CA LYS A 439 42.58 8.59 -7.28
C LYS A 439 41.09 8.32 -7.09
N ILE A 440 40.26 9.12 -7.75
CA ILE A 440 38.80 9.00 -7.72
C ILE A 440 38.31 8.15 -8.90
N LEU A 441 37.59 7.08 -8.59
CA LEU A 441 36.88 6.26 -9.55
C LEU A 441 35.38 6.52 -9.43
N VAL A 442 34.68 6.61 -10.56
CA VAL A 442 33.24 6.74 -10.63
C VAL A 442 32.66 5.63 -11.51
N ALA A 443 31.72 4.86 -10.97
CA ALA A 443 30.96 3.87 -11.70
C ALA A 443 29.50 4.36 -11.87
N GLU A 444 29.14 4.67 -13.11
CA GLU A 444 27.85 5.24 -13.51
C GLU A 444 27.57 4.86 -14.97
N ASP A 445 26.39 4.34 -15.28
CA ASP A 445 26.03 3.85 -16.61
C ASP A 445 25.48 4.95 -17.54
N ASN A 446 24.87 5.99 -16.97
CA ASN A 446 24.27 7.08 -17.74
C ASN A 446 25.29 8.17 -18.13
N GLU A 447 25.49 8.39 -19.43
CA GLU A 447 26.45 9.36 -19.97
C GLU A 447 26.26 10.79 -19.43
N ILE A 448 25.02 11.23 -19.19
CA ILE A 448 24.74 12.56 -18.64
C ILE A 448 25.18 12.66 -17.18
N ASN A 449 24.89 11.62 -16.38
CA ASN A 449 25.33 11.55 -15.00
C ASN A 449 26.86 11.47 -14.89
N GLN A 450 27.50 10.68 -15.76
CA GLN A 450 28.96 10.61 -15.89
C GLN A 450 29.55 11.99 -16.18
N MET A 451 28.96 12.74 -17.12
CA MET A 451 29.39 14.10 -17.42
C MET A 451 29.20 15.04 -16.22
N LEU A 452 28.07 14.96 -15.50
CA LEU A 452 27.76 15.81 -14.36
C LEU A 452 28.78 15.61 -13.23
N ILE A 453 28.96 14.38 -12.77
CA ILE A 453 29.88 14.07 -11.67
C ILE A 453 31.34 14.35 -12.05
N ARG A 454 31.73 14.08 -13.31
CA ARG A 454 33.04 14.50 -13.84
C ARG A 454 33.23 15.99 -13.67
N ARG A 455 32.26 16.79 -14.12
CA ARG A 455 32.36 18.25 -14.11
C ARG A 455 32.42 18.82 -12.70
N VAL A 456 31.65 18.24 -11.78
CA VAL A 456 31.68 18.65 -10.36
C VAL A 456 33.05 18.34 -9.74
N LEU A 457 33.61 17.16 -9.98
CA LEU A 457 34.92 16.75 -9.47
C LEU A 457 36.06 17.56 -10.11
N GLU A 458 36.00 17.84 -11.42
CA GLU A 458 36.94 18.75 -12.11
C GLU A 458 36.93 20.16 -11.52
N LYS A 459 35.75 20.70 -11.18
CA LYS A 459 35.60 21.99 -10.50
C LYS A 459 36.12 22.00 -9.06
N LEU A 460 36.28 20.83 -8.45
CA LEU A 460 36.93 20.64 -7.15
C LEU A 460 38.44 20.36 -7.31
N GLY A 461 38.98 20.37 -8.53
CA GLY A 461 40.40 20.17 -8.80
C GLY A 461 40.83 18.72 -8.98
N TYR A 462 39.89 17.77 -9.07
CA TYR A 462 40.17 16.35 -9.24
C TYR A 462 40.03 15.89 -10.70
N THR A 463 40.74 14.82 -11.06
CA THR A 463 40.62 14.16 -12.37
C THR A 463 40.06 12.74 -12.19
N PRO A 464 38.73 12.56 -12.18
CA PRO A 464 38.15 11.24 -11.95
C PRO A 464 38.28 10.33 -13.17
N LYS A 465 38.48 9.04 -12.91
CA LYS A 465 38.27 7.99 -13.92
C LYS A 465 36.82 7.53 -13.87
N ILE A 466 36.20 7.36 -15.02
CA ILE A 466 34.82 6.90 -15.16
C ILE A 466 34.79 5.52 -15.82
N VAL A 467 33.92 4.66 -15.30
CA VAL A 467 33.56 3.34 -15.81
C VAL A 467 32.03 3.19 -15.83
N SER A 468 31.50 2.28 -16.64
CA SER A 468 30.06 2.23 -16.94
C SER A 468 29.27 1.15 -16.20
N ASN A 469 29.94 0.25 -15.46
CA ASN A 469 29.28 -0.78 -14.67
C ASN A 469 30.16 -1.28 -13.51
N GLY A 470 29.59 -2.15 -12.66
CA GLY A 470 30.29 -2.73 -11.53
C GLY A 470 31.47 -3.62 -11.90
N ILE A 471 31.43 -4.31 -13.04
CA ILE A 471 32.49 -5.23 -13.49
C ILE A 471 33.75 -4.43 -13.85
N GLU A 472 33.60 -3.36 -14.62
CA GLU A 472 34.69 -2.44 -14.95
C GLU A 472 35.26 -1.76 -13.71
N ALA A 473 34.41 -1.43 -12.72
CA ALA A 473 34.84 -0.86 -11.46
C ALA A 473 35.75 -1.83 -10.68
N LEU A 474 35.34 -3.11 -10.55
CA LEU A 474 36.14 -4.15 -9.92
C LEU A 474 37.49 -4.33 -10.63
N HIS A 475 37.48 -4.44 -11.96
CA HIS A 475 38.69 -4.62 -12.75
C HIS A 475 39.65 -3.42 -12.61
N HIS A 476 39.11 -2.19 -12.59
CA HIS A 476 39.92 -0.99 -12.41
C HIS A 476 40.56 -0.93 -11.03
N ILE A 477 39.81 -1.26 -9.98
CA ILE A 477 40.31 -1.27 -8.59
C ILE A 477 41.41 -2.33 -8.44
N GLU A 478 41.24 -3.52 -9.00
CA GLU A 478 42.24 -4.58 -8.97
C GLU A 478 43.53 -4.20 -9.72
N THR A 479 43.40 -3.54 -10.88
CA THR A 479 44.52 -3.24 -11.78
C THR A 479 45.28 -1.98 -11.39
N TYR A 480 44.57 -0.89 -11.04
CA TYR A 480 45.13 0.45 -10.87
C TYR A 480 44.99 1.03 -9.45
N GLY A 481 44.11 0.43 -8.64
CA GLY A 481 43.70 0.96 -7.34
C GLY A 481 42.80 2.19 -7.44
N ALA A 482 42.13 2.52 -6.35
CA ALA A 482 41.38 3.76 -6.16
C ALA A 482 41.36 4.12 -4.67
N ASP A 483 41.38 5.42 -4.37
CA ASP A 483 41.27 5.92 -2.99
C ASP A 483 39.79 6.12 -2.62
N VAL A 484 39.01 6.68 -3.55
CA VAL A 484 37.57 6.92 -3.41
C VAL A 484 36.84 6.33 -4.61
N LEU A 485 35.77 5.59 -4.34
CA LEU A 485 34.85 5.06 -5.34
C LEU A 485 33.47 5.70 -5.15
N PHE A 486 33.02 6.45 -6.14
CA PHE A 486 31.61 6.80 -6.29
C PHE A 486 30.90 5.70 -7.07
N LEU A 487 29.86 5.10 -6.50
CA LEU A 487 29.24 3.88 -7.04
C LEU A 487 27.74 4.03 -7.16
N ASP A 488 27.21 4.12 -8.38
CA ASP A 488 25.76 4.04 -8.58
C ASP A 488 25.22 2.67 -8.14
N ILE A 489 24.13 2.68 -7.39
CA ILE A 489 23.45 1.47 -6.93
C ILE A 489 22.81 0.73 -8.10
N GLN A 490 22.20 1.46 -9.02
CA GLN A 490 21.44 0.91 -10.13
C GLN A 490 22.25 0.99 -11.42
N MET A 491 22.99 -0.08 -11.72
CA MET A 491 23.75 -0.23 -12.95
C MET A 491 23.46 -1.59 -13.62
N PRO A 492 23.56 -1.68 -14.96
CA PRO A 492 23.44 -2.94 -15.67
C PRO A 492 24.62 -3.90 -15.36
N GLU A 493 24.41 -5.18 -15.66
CA GLU A 493 25.36 -6.29 -15.47
C GLU A 493 25.65 -6.64 -14.01
N LEU A 494 26.23 -5.71 -13.24
CA LEU A 494 26.54 -5.88 -11.83
C LEU A 494 26.11 -4.65 -11.03
N SER A 495 25.19 -4.85 -10.08
CA SER A 495 24.65 -3.78 -9.25
C SER A 495 25.73 -3.15 -8.36
N GLY A 496 25.54 -1.90 -7.96
CA GLY A 496 26.46 -1.24 -7.01
C GLY A 496 26.51 -1.93 -5.65
N ILE A 497 25.37 -2.50 -5.20
CA ILE A 497 25.32 -3.27 -3.94
C ILE A 497 26.17 -4.53 -4.04
N ASP A 498 26.05 -5.30 -5.12
CA ASP A 498 26.82 -6.53 -5.29
C ASP A 498 28.31 -6.22 -5.50
N THR A 499 28.60 -5.15 -6.24
CA THR A 499 29.97 -4.62 -6.40
C THR A 499 30.59 -4.28 -5.04
N ALA A 500 29.88 -3.57 -4.16
CA ALA A 500 30.37 -3.21 -2.84
C ALA A 500 30.58 -4.44 -1.93
N LYS A 501 29.69 -5.44 -2.00
CA LYS A 501 29.86 -6.71 -1.27
C LYS A 501 31.11 -7.44 -1.73
N ILE A 502 31.34 -7.55 -3.03
CA ILE A 502 32.54 -8.18 -3.60
C ILE A 502 33.81 -7.46 -3.13
N LEU A 503 33.83 -6.11 -3.21
CA LEU A 503 34.95 -5.31 -2.72
C LEU A 503 35.18 -5.47 -1.21
N THR A 504 34.13 -5.65 -0.43
CA THR A 504 34.23 -5.84 1.02
C THR A 504 34.69 -7.25 1.41
N GLN A 505 34.36 -8.27 0.62
CA GLN A 505 34.71 -9.67 0.89
C GLN A 505 36.09 -10.08 0.33
N HIS A 506 36.51 -9.51 -0.80
CA HIS A 506 37.69 -9.97 -1.56
C HIS A 506 38.91 -9.04 -1.46
N THR A 507 38.79 -7.86 -0.87
CA THR A 507 39.91 -6.92 -0.76
C THR A 507 40.51 -6.98 0.64
N ASN A 508 41.85 -7.13 0.75
CA ASN A 508 42.53 -6.87 2.03
C ASN A 508 42.15 -5.44 2.49
N GLN A 509 41.80 -5.26 3.77
CA GLN A 509 41.33 -3.97 4.31
C GLN A 509 42.23 -2.78 3.92
N SER A 510 43.52 -2.98 3.73
CA SER A 510 44.49 -1.95 3.31
C SER A 510 44.41 -1.51 1.85
N LYS A 511 43.62 -2.16 0.99
CA LYS A 511 43.48 -1.85 -0.45
C LYS A 511 42.04 -1.51 -0.87
N ARG A 512 41.09 -1.49 0.08
CA ARG A 512 39.69 -1.18 -0.22
C ARG A 512 39.52 0.34 -0.42
N PRO A 513 38.92 0.81 -1.53
CA PRO A 513 38.59 2.22 -1.66
C PRO A 513 37.53 2.63 -0.64
N TYR A 514 37.46 3.92 -0.34
CA TYR A 514 36.34 4.52 0.37
C TYR A 514 35.13 4.60 -0.56
N ILE A 515 34.07 3.86 -0.25
CA ILE A 515 32.92 3.67 -1.14
C ILE A 515 31.81 4.65 -0.75
N ILE A 516 31.50 5.56 -1.67
CA ILE A 516 30.38 6.49 -1.59
C ILE A 516 29.28 5.99 -2.53
N ALA A 517 28.19 5.49 -1.98
CA ALA A 517 27.02 5.07 -2.73
C ALA A 517 26.33 6.27 -3.39
N ILE A 518 25.99 6.17 -4.67
CA ILE A 518 25.12 7.14 -5.33
C ILE A 518 23.74 6.50 -5.48
N THR A 519 22.73 7.07 -4.84
CA THR A 519 21.36 6.52 -4.82
C THR A 519 20.36 7.47 -5.43
N ALA A 520 19.36 6.96 -6.16
CA ALA A 520 18.24 7.76 -6.65
C ALA A 520 17.20 8.11 -5.56
N ASN A 521 17.26 7.46 -4.38
CA ASN A 521 16.33 7.62 -3.27
C ASN A 521 17.06 7.89 -1.95
N ALA A 522 16.53 8.81 -1.14
CA ALA A 522 17.11 9.21 0.13
C ALA A 522 16.53 8.45 1.35
N ASN A 523 15.71 7.41 1.12
CA ASN A 523 14.96 6.71 2.16
C ASN A 523 15.89 5.93 3.10
N GLN A 524 15.49 5.79 4.38
CA GLN A 524 16.32 5.15 5.39
C GLN A 524 16.62 3.66 5.09
N SER A 525 15.70 2.90 4.49
CA SER A 525 15.97 1.49 4.13
C SER A 525 17.06 1.34 3.06
N ASP A 526 17.13 2.27 2.10
CA ASP A 526 18.17 2.24 1.06
C ASP A 526 19.53 2.57 1.66
N ARG A 527 19.57 3.48 2.65
CA ARG A 527 20.79 3.78 3.42
C ARG A 527 21.26 2.57 4.22
N ASP A 528 20.34 1.90 4.92
CA ASP A 528 20.65 0.71 5.71
C ASP A 528 21.17 -0.42 4.83
N ALA A 529 20.60 -0.61 3.64
CA ALA A 529 21.07 -1.58 2.66
C ALA A 529 22.48 -1.26 2.14
N CYS A 530 22.80 0.01 1.90
CA CYS A 530 24.14 0.45 1.48
C CYS A 530 25.19 0.18 2.57
N LEU A 531 24.87 0.55 3.82
CA LEU A 531 25.77 0.34 4.96
C LEU A 531 25.96 -1.17 5.24
N ALA A 532 24.90 -1.97 5.15
CA ALA A 532 24.97 -3.42 5.31
C ALA A 532 25.77 -4.11 4.19
N ALA A 533 25.78 -3.55 2.98
CA ALA A 533 26.64 -4.00 1.88
C ALA A 533 28.12 -3.64 2.08
N GLY A 534 28.43 -2.88 3.13
CA GLY A 534 29.77 -2.48 3.51
C GLY A 534 30.20 -1.14 2.95
N MET A 535 29.31 -0.31 2.38
CA MET A 535 29.67 1.04 1.88
C MET A 535 29.94 2.02 3.04
N ASP A 536 30.77 3.03 2.81
CA ASP A 536 31.24 3.95 3.88
C ASP A 536 30.34 5.18 4.04
N GLN A 537 29.84 5.71 2.93
CA GLN A 537 28.92 6.85 2.86
C GLN A 537 27.95 6.69 1.69
N TYR A 538 26.96 7.57 1.63
CA TYR A 538 26.04 7.67 0.49
C TYR A 538 25.76 9.13 0.15
N ILE A 539 25.31 9.35 -1.09
CA ILE A 539 24.83 10.61 -1.60
C ILE A 539 23.63 10.37 -2.51
N SER A 540 22.56 11.15 -2.33
CA SER A 540 21.37 11.04 -3.15
C SER A 540 21.49 11.87 -4.42
N LYS A 541 21.05 11.34 -5.56
CA LYS A 541 20.83 12.10 -6.79
C LYS A 541 19.58 12.98 -6.63
N PRO A 542 19.62 14.28 -6.98
CA PRO A 542 20.77 15.02 -7.47
C PRO A 542 21.69 15.45 -6.31
N PHE A 543 22.99 15.39 -6.56
CA PHE A 543 24.00 15.88 -5.63
C PHE A 543 24.58 17.21 -6.09
N HIS A 544 24.88 18.08 -5.13
CA HIS A 544 25.49 19.38 -5.37
C HIS A 544 26.99 19.36 -5.09
N LYS A 545 27.70 20.35 -5.62
CA LYS A 545 29.16 20.49 -5.46
C LYS A 545 29.56 20.48 -3.98
N GLU A 546 28.78 21.16 -3.15
CA GLU A 546 29.01 21.30 -1.71
C GLU A 546 28.92 19.94 -1.00
N GLU A 547 27.99 19.07 -1.39
CA GLU A 547 27.80 17.75 -0.78
C GLU A 547 28.97 16.81 -1.10
N ILE A 548 29.40 16.78 -2.37
CA ILE A 548 30.59 16.02 -2.77
C ILE A 548 31.84 16.53 -2.05
N ALA A 549 32.00 17.85 -1.94
CA ALA A 549 33.12 18.46 -1.22
C ALA A 549 33.15 18.04 0.27
N ILE A 550 32.00 18.01 0.93
CA ILE A 550 31.88 17.55 2.32
C ILE A 550 32.31 16.08 2.46
N LEU A 551 31.82 15.20 1.58
CA LEU A 551 32.15 13.77 1.63
C LEU A 551 33.64 13.50 1.42
N LEU A 552 34.26 14.19 0.45
CA LEU A 552 35.70 14.07 0.19
C LEU A 552 36.53 14.61 1.35
N ASN A 553 36.13 15.74 1.95
CA ASN A 553 36.81 16.27 3.15
C ASN A 553 36.69 15.35 4.36
N ASN A 554 35.53 14.71 4.57
CA ASN A 554 35.35 13.74 5.64
C ASN A 554 36.30 12.54 5.49
N TYR A 555 36.48 12.06 4.25
CA TYR A 555 37.46 11.02 3.96
C TYR A 555 38.89 11.49 4.25
N ILE A 556 39.28 12.68 3.77
CA ILE A 556 40.63 13.24 4.01
C ILE A 556 40.93 13.35 5.51
N LEU A 557 39.99 13.85 6.31
CA LEU A 557 40.15 13.97 7.77
C LEU A 557 40.24 12.60 8.47
N SER A 558 39.62 11.56 7.90
CA SER A 558 39.72 10.20 8.43
C SER A 558 41.12 9.59 8.22
N LEU A 559 41.84 10.04 7.19
CA LEU A 559 43.24 9.64 6.96
C LEU A 559 44.17 10.26 8.01
N ASP A 560 44.00 11.55 8.34
CA ASP A 560 44.82 12.26 9.33
C ASP A 560 44.69 11.68 10.75
N LYS A 561 43.49 11.24 11.14
CA LYS A 561 43.25 10.59 12.45
C LYS A 561 43.87 9.21 12.59
N ASN A 562 44.13 8.51 11.49
CA ASN A 562 44.78 7.20 11.48
C ASN A 562 46.32 7.30 11.39
N HIS A 563 46.87 8.52 11.31
CA HIS A 563 48.32 8.80 11.27
C HIS A 563 48.82 9.61 12.49
N SER A 564 47.95 9.88 13.46
CA SER A 564 48.29 10.41 14.80
C SER A 564 48.12 9.33 15.85
#